data_AF-A0A3C0FS84-F1
#
_entry.id   AF-A0A3C0FS84-F1
#
_cell.length_a   1.000
_cell.length_b   1.000
_cell.length_c   1.000
_cell.angle_alpha   90.00
_cell.angle_beta   90.00
_cell.angle_gamma   90.00
#
_symmetry.space_group_name_H-M   'P 1'
#
loop_
_entity.id
_entity.type
_entity.pdbx_description
1 polymer ?
#
loop_
_entity_poly.entity_id
_entity_poly.type
_entity_poly.pdbx_seq_one_letter_code
_entity_poly.pdbx_strand_id
1 'polypeptide(L)'
;GLILGAAYALYLYRRIIFGALTKENLKTILDLSPREWIIFAPLVIIVLWMGVYPVSFLDIMHVSVENLVNQVETAQAAAAHAAQLAAN
;
A
#
# COMPACT_ATOMS: atom_id res chain seq x y z
N GLY A 1 -7.17 -9.00 -9.51
CA GLY A 1 -7.14 -8.43 -8.15
C GLY A 1 -7.69 -7.02 -8.08
N LEU A 2 -7.17 -6.10 -8.90
CA LEU A 2 -7.48 -4.66 -8.81
C LEU A 2 -8.96 -4.30 -9.02
N ILE A 3 -9.62 -4.88 -10.03
CA ILE A 3 -11.03 -4.57 -10.34
C ILE A 3 -11.95 -4.95 -9.17
N LEU A 4 -11.78 -6.15 -8.60
CA LEU A 4 -12.56 -6.60 -7.45
C LEU A 4 -12.26 -5.77 -6.20
N GLY A 5 -11.00 -5.38 -5.98
CA GLY A 5 -10.61 -4.51 -4.88
C GLY A 5 -11.26 -3.13 -4.96
N ALA A 6 -11.17 -2.48 -6.12
CA ALA A 6 -11.81 -1.18 -6.35
C ALA A 6 -13.34 -1.27 -6.27
N ALA A 7 -13.94 -2.32 -6.85
CA ALA A 7 -15.38 -2.55 -6.80
C ALA A 7 -15.87 -2.72 -5.35
N TYR A 8 -15.16 -3.49 -4.53
CA TYR A 8 -15.53 -3.67 -3.12
C TYR A 8 -15.35 -2.38 -2.31
N ALA A 9 -14.25 -1.64 -2.52
CA ALA A 9 -14.01 -0.37 -1.85
C ALA A 9 -15.13 0.65 -2.14
N LEU A 10 -15.54 0.79 -3.41
CA LEU A 10 -16.63 1.68 -3.82
C LEU A 10 -17.99 1.20 -3.29
N TYR A 11 -18.28 -0.09 -3.35
CA TYR A 11 -19.52 -0.65 -2.80
C TYR A 11 -19.63 -0.41 -1.29
N LEU A 12 -18.53 -0.63 -0.55
CA LEU A 12 -18.47 -0.42 0.89
C LEU A 12 -18.62 1.07 1.24
N TYR A 13 -17.86 1.94 0.58
CA TYR A 13 -17.95 3.40 0.78
C TYR A 13 -19.38 3.89 0.55
N ARG A 14 -20.03 3.43 -0.53
CA ARG A 14 -21.41 3.79 -0.82
C ARG A 14 -22.37 3.39 0.30
N ARG A 15 -22.21 2.18 0.85
CA ARG A 15 -23.10 1.64 1.88
C ARG A 15 -22.91 2.31 3.25
N ILE A 16 -21.68 2.70 3.58
CA ILE A 16 -21.36 3.35 4.86
C ILE A 16 -21.79 4.82 4.85
N ILE A 17 -21.45 5.57 3.80
CA ILE A 17 -21.68 7.02 3.77
C ILE A 17 -23.11 7.38 3.32
N PHE A 18 -23.66 6.69 2.32
CA PHE A 18 -25.01 6.97 1.80
C PHE A 18 -26.10 6.04 2.35
N GLY A 19 -25.76 5.19 3.33
CA GLY A 19 -26.71 4.31 4.00
C GLY A 19 -27.62 5.07 4.97
N ALA A 20 -28.87 4.63 5.12
CA ALA A 20 -29.78 5.22 6.10
C ALA A 20 -29.29 4.95 7.54
N LEU A 21 -29.16 6.01 8.36
CA LEU A 21 -28.83 5.91 9.78
C LEU A 21 -30.03 5.42 10.58
N THR A 22 -30.19 4.10 10.67
CA THR A 22 -31.33 3.45 11.36
C THR A 22 -31.16 3.31 12.87
N LYS A 23 -29.93 3.43 13.39
CA LYS A 23 -29.65 3.32 14.82
C LYS A 23 -29.55 4.70 15.47
N GLU A 24 -30.32 4.92 16.53
CA GLU A 24 -30.34 6.16 17.30
C GLU A 24 -28.96 6.53 17.88
N ASN A 25 -28.21 5.54 18.35
CA ASN A 25 -26.84 5.70 18.87
C ASN A 25 -25.83 6.21 17.83
N LEU A 26 -26.09 6.09 16.52
CA LEU A 26 -25.20 6.61 15.48
C LEU A 26 -25.51 8.08 15.15
N LYS A 27 -26.73 8.55 15.43
CA LYS A 27 -27.15 9.93 15.16
C LYS A 27 -26.57 10.92 16.18
N THR A 28 -26.17 10.44 17.34
CA THR A 28 -25.59 11.23 18.44
C THR A 28 -24.06 11.27 18.42
N ILE A 29 -23.42 10.53 17.51
CA ILE A 29 -21.97 10.58 17.34
C ILE A 29 -21.61 11.92 16.69
N LEU A 30 -20.78 12.69 17.39
CA LEU A 30 -20.26 13.96 16.88
C LEU A 30 -19.27 13.70 15.74
N ASP A 31 -19.24 14.60 14.76
CA ASP A 31 -18.21 14.61 13.72
C ASP A 31 -16.79 14.80 14.29
N LEU A 32 -15.79 14.61 13.43
CA LEU A 32 -14.37 14.71 13.80
C LEU A 32 -14.06 16.01 14.52
N SER A 33 -13.41 15.90 15.68
CA SER A 33 -12.94 17.06 16.42
C SER A 33 -11.71 17.70 15.72
N PRO A 34 -11.47 19.02 15.89
CA PRO A 34 -10.31 19.68 15.26
C PRO A 34 -8.97 19.02 15.60
N ARG A 35 -8.86 18.42 16.79
CA ARG A 35 -7.68 17.66 17.22
C ARG A 35 -7.49 16.39 16.40
N GLU A 36 -8.55 15.65 16.13
CA GLU A 36 -8.51 14.44 15.30
C GLU A 36 -8.12 14.77 13.86
N TRP A 37 -8.65 15.88 13.34
CA TRP A 37 -8.31 16.34 11.99
C TRP A 37 -6.82 16.68 11.85
N ILE A 38 -6.21 17.35 12.85
CA ILE A 38 -4.77 17.68 12.85
C ILE A 38 -3.90 16.42 12.89
N ILE A 39 -4.34 15.34 13.56
CA ILE A 39 -3.61 14.07 13.59
C ILE A 39 -3.75 13.33 12.25
N PHE A 40 -4.91 13.44 11.59
CA PHE A 40 -5.17 12.76 10.33
C PHE A 40 -4.55 13.47 9.10
N ALA A 41 -4.50 14.80 9.14
CA ALA A 41 -3.94 15.63 8.07
C ALA A 41 -2.52 15.23 7.61
N PRO A 42 -1.51 15.02 8.49
CA PRO A 42 -0.16 14.63 8.04
C PRO A 42 -0.14 13.28 7.33
N LEU A 43 -0.99 12.34 7.72
CA LEU A 43 -1.12 11.04 7.05
C LEU A 43 -1.59 11.21 5.61
N VAL A 44 -2.63 12.03 5.39
CA VAL A 44 -3.14 12.33 4.05
C VAL A 44 -2.08 13.05 3.20
N ILE A 45 -1.36 14.00 3.80
CA ILE A 45 -0.28 14.73 3.11
C ILE A 45 0.81 13.76 2.64
N ILE A 46 1.23 12.80 3.47
CA ILE A 46 2.26 11.81 3.11
C ILE A 46 1.76 10.91 1.97
N VAL A 47 0.50 10.44 2.02
CA VAL A 47 -0.09 9.62 0.95
C VAL A 47 -0.13 10.38 -0.38
N LEU A 48 -0.57 11.65 -0.35
CA LEU A 48 -0.61 12.49 -1.55
C LEU A 48 0.80 12.78 -2.08
N TRP A 49 1.75 13.11 -1.20
CA TRP A 49 3.15 13.32 -1.58
C TRP A 49 3.69 12.06 -2.25
N MET A 50 3.56 10.89 -1.62
CA MET A 50 4.03 9.62 -2.19
C MET A 50 3.39 9.33 -3.56
N GLY A 51 2.12 9.68 -3.74
CA GLY A 51 1.42 9.51 -5.02
C GLY A 51 1.90 10.46 -6.12
N VAL A 52 2.23 11.72 -5.79
CA VAL A 52 2.66 12.75 -6.76
C VAL A 52 4.16 12.68 -7.04
N TYR A 53 4.99 12.47 -6.01
CA TYR A 53 6.45 12.43 -6.08
C TYR A 53 7.00 11.22 -5.32
N PRO A 54 6.91 10.01 -5.91
CA PRO A 54 7.32 8.77 -5.25
C PRO A 54 8.84 8.63 -5.07
N VAL A 55 9.65 9.34 -5.87
CA VAL A 55 11.12 9.18 -5.87
C VAL A 55 11.75 9.55 -4.52
N SER A 56 11.16 10.46 -3.75
CA SER A 56 11.56 10.73 -2.35
C SER A 56 11.64 9.48 -1.48
N PHE A 57 10.80 8.48 -1.75
CA PHE A 57 10.77 7.21 -1.03
C PHE A 57 11.53 6.11 -1.77
N LEU A 58 11.43 6.07 -3.10
CA LEU A 58 12.06 5.02 -3.92
C LEU A 58 13.60 5.11 -3.91
N ASP A 59 14.17 6.31 -3.93
CA ASP A 59 15.63 6.49 -3.98
C ASP A 59 16.32 5.93 -2.74
N ILE A 60 15.68 6.03 -1.56
CA ILE A 60 16.16 5.46 -0.31
C ILE A 60 16.22 3.93 -0.39
N MET A 61 15.27 3.31 -1.10
CA MET A 61 15.20 1.86 -1.25
C MET A 61 16.12 1.34 -2.37
N HIS A 62 16.57 2.19 -3.28
CA HIS A 62 17.23 1.78 -4.53
C HIS A 62 18.46 0.87 -4.28
N VAL A 63 19.39 1.31 -3.43
CA VAL A 63 20.63 0.56 -3.13
C VAL A 63 20.34 -0.79 -2.48
N SER A 64 19.40 -0.83 -1.54
CA SER A 64 19.02 -2.07 -0.85
C SER A 64 18.36 -3.08 -1.80
N VAL A 65 17.52 -2.59 -2.71
CA VAL A 65 16.85 -3.43 -3.71
C VAL A 65 17.85 -3.92 -4.77
N GLU A 66 18.76 -3.07 -5.24
CA GLU A 66 19.79 -3.45 -6.20
C GLU A 66 20.70 -4.56 -5.65
N ASN A 67 21.16 -4.40 -4.41
CA ASN A 67 21.95 -5.42 -3.74
C ASN A 67 21.19 -6.76 -3.59
N LEU A 68 19.88 -6.69 -3.33
CA LEU A 68 19.04 -7.88 -3.22
C LEU A 68 18.88 -8.58 -4.58
N VAL A 69 18.64 -7.82 -5.65
CA VAL A 69 18.52 -8.36 -7.02
C VAL A 69 19.82 -9.05 -7.44
N ASN A 70 20.97 -8.41 -7.23
CA ASN A 70 22.28 -8.97 -7.55
C ASN A 70 22.55 -10.30 -6.80
N GLN A 71 22.16 -10.38 -5.53
CA GLN A 71 22.27 -11.63 -4.75
C GLN A 71 21.37 -12.74 -5.30
N VAL A 72 20.16 -12.42 -5.75
CA VAL A 72 19.25 -13.41 -6.35
C VAL A 72 19.79 -13.88 -7.70
N GLU A 73 20.29 -12.98 -8.54
CA GLU A 73 20.85 -13.33 -9.86
C GLU A 73 22.10 -14.22 -9.73
N THR A 74 23.02 -13.88 -8.83
CA THR A 74 24.21 -14.70 -8.57
C THR A 74 23.86 -16.09 -8.02
N ALA A 75 22.88 -16.18 -7.12
CA ALA A 75 22.40 -17.46 -6.61
C ALA A 75 21.73 -18.31 -7.72
N GLN A 76 20.94 -17.70 -8.60
CA GLN A 76 20.34 -18.39 -9.75
C GLN A 76 21.40 -18.88 -10.74
N ALA A 77 22.42 -18.08 -11.03
CA ALA A 77 23.52 -18.48 -11.91
C ALA A 77 24.31 -19.67 -11.34
N ALA A 78 24.59 -19.65 -10.02
CA ALA A 78 25.25 -20.77 -9.35
C ALA A 78 24.39 -22.05 -9.37
N ALA A 79 23.07 -21.94 -9.15
CA ALA A 79 22.15 -23.06 -9.23
C ALA A 79 22.05 -23.64 -10.64
N ALA A 80 21.98 -22.78 -11.67
CA ALA A 80 21.96 -23.19 -13.07
C ALA A 80 23.26 -23.93 -13.45
N HIS A 81 24.42 -23.41 -13.03
CA HIS A 81 25.71 -24.05 -13.26
C HIS A 81 25.81 -25.42 -12.57
N ALA A 82 25.35 -25.54 -11.32
CA ALA A 82 25.32 -26.82 -10.60
C ALA A 82 24.41 -27.85 -11.29
N ALA A 83 23.25 -27.43 -11.81
CA ALA A 83 22.35 -28.31 -12.57
C ALA A 83 23.00 -28.80 -13.88
N GLN A 84 23.77 -27.95 -14.55
CA GLN A 84 24.49 -28.30 -15.78
C GLN A 84 25.61 -29.32 -15.54
N LEU A 85 26.29 -29.24 -14.40
CA LEU A 85 27.30 -30.22 -13.99
C LEU A 85 26.68 -31.58 -13.61
N ALA A 86 25.48 -31.60 -13.03
CA ALA A 86 24.79 -32.84 -12.66
C ALA A 86 24.17 -33.58 -13.86
N ALA A 87 24.01 -32.92 -15.00
CA ALA A 87 23.43 -33.48 -16.21
C ALA A 87 24.47 -34.16 -17.15
N ASN A 88 25.77 -33.99 -16.87
CA ASN A 88 26.89 -34.60 -17.58
C ASN A 88 27.51 -35.74 -16.76
#